data_AF-A0A929XFV7-F1
#
_entry.id   AF-A0A929XFV7-F1
#
_cell.length_a   1.000
_cell.length_b   1.000
_cell.length_c   1.000
_cell.angle_alpha   90.00
_cell.angle_beta   90.00
_cell.angle_gamma   90.00
#
_symmetry.space_group_name_H-M   'P 1'
#
loop_
_entity.id
_entity.type
_entity.pdbx_description
1 polymer ?
#
loop_
_entity_poly.entity_id
_entity_poly.type
_entity_poly.pdbx_seq_one_letter_code
_entity_poly.pdbx_strand_id
1 'polypeptide(L)'
;MKIIKNKRKNIFANINLSEVFILKYMKDMPSEALKLYIYLIYLETNQINIELETIAKEINISLKEIKASFDYLQEKGIIIMMEEGYYLVDLQEKEVMELYTPKVTANKDMLESNQKKNNKREKTINDIESMYFAGNMKAEWYKKIIFWFEKYNFSNEAMLGIFSHCFSEEVKPIAYVETVVKSMADKGVITIGDLSKQIVNYDKKLKIIKFVKTELNLHKALTKPQERIVEKWIFDYEYDKEQIKLVIDKTVNAQNAGFNYLDKIITEWHQQGLKTVEEILQYEKENKEKIEEKKKEKNSKKSTNNTSSNNIENREQRKYEDFQVFDLF
;
A
#
# COMPACT_ATOMS: atom_id res chain seq x y z
N MET A 1 23.30 29.84 -47.01
CA MET A 1 22.38 30.85 -46.45
C MET A 1 22.18 30.56 -44.97
N LYS A 2 22.88 31.26 -44.08
CA LYS A 2 22.74 31.09 -42.62
C LYS A 2 21.77 32.15 -42.12
N ILE A 3 20.60 31.72 -41.68
CA ILE A 3 19.67 32.59 -40.96
C ILE A 3 20.28 32.84 -39.58
N ILE A 4 20.78 34.06 -39.37
CA ILE A 4 21.23 34.53 -38.06
C ILE A 4 19.97 34.66 -37.20
N LYS A 5 19.83 33.79 -36.19
CA LYS A 5 18.79 33.93 -35.16
C LYS A 5 19.00 35.28 -34.49
N ASN A 6 18.05 36.19 -34.69
CA ASN A 6 17.99 37.45 -34.00
C ASN A 6 17.85 37.17 -32.50
N LYS A 7 18.96 37.30 -31.74
CA LYS A 7 18.93 37.39 -30.27
C LYS A 7 18.32 38.74 -29.89
N ARG A 8 17.01 38.92 -30.12
CA ARG A 8 16.28 39.87 -29.29
C ARG A 8 16.28 39.25 -27.90
N LYS A 9 17.01 39.85 -26.96
CA LYS A 9 16.67 39.74 -25.53
C LYS A 9 15.15 39.88 -25.47
N ASN A 10 14.46 38.98 -24.79
CA ASN A 10 13.00 38.94 -24.77
C ASN A 10 12.46 40.10 -23.91
N ILE A 11 12.76 41.35 -24.30
CA ILE A 11 12.30 42.60 -23.69
C ILE A 11 10.78 42.81 -23.84
N PHE A 12 10.12 41.88 -24.53
CA PHE A 12 8.67 41.82 -24.71
C PHE A 12 8.02 40.72 -23.87
N ALA A 13 8.79 40.02 -23.03
CA ALA A 13 8.22 39.06 -22.08
C ALA A 13 7.47 39.82 -20.99
N ASN A 14 6.26 39.33 -20.69
CA ASN A 14 5.45 39.88 -19.61
C ASN A 14 5.76 39.13 -18.32
N ILE A 15 5.80 39.87 -17.21
CA ILE A 15 5.79 39.30 -15.86
C ILE A 15 4.36 39.37 -15.36
N ASN A 16 3.80 38.24 -14.95
CA ASN A 16 2.45 38.16 -14.41
C ASN A 16 2.51 38.23 -12.88
N LEU A 17 1.75 39.14 -12.30
CA LEU A 17 1.52 39.22 -10.85
C LEU A 17 0.12 38.67 -10.56
N SER A 18 0.00 37.87 -9.50
CA SER A 18 -1.30 37.35 -9.08
C SER A 18 -2.16 38.47 -8.50
N GLU A 19 -3.47 38.43 -8.73
CA GLU A 19 -4.40 39.38 -8.10
C GLU A 19 -4.39 39.24 -6.58
N VAL A 20 -4.17 38.02 -6.08
CA VAL A 20 -3.99 37.73 -4.65
C VAL A 20 -2.84 38.55 -4.05
N PHE A 21 -1.71 38.68 -4.76
CA PHE A 21 -0.59 39.52 -4.32
C PHE A 21 -1.03 40.97 -4.12
N ILE A 22 -1.72 41.53 -5.12
CA ILE A 22 -2.18 42.92 -5.12
C ILE A 22 -3.16 43.18 -3.97
N LEU A 23 -4.13 42.28 -3.79
CA LEU A 23 -5.21 42.45 -2.82
C LEU A 23 -4.76 42.26 -1.36
N LYS A 24 -3.82 41.36 -1.10
CA LYS A 24 -3.46 40.95 0.27
C LYS A 24 -2.08 41.39 0.76
N TYR A 25 -1.10 41.47 -0.13
CA TYR A 25 0.30 41.63 0.25
C TYR A 25 0.87 42.98 -0.16
N MET A 26 0.46 43.52 -1.31
CA MET A 26 1.06 44.74 -1.87
C MET A 26 0.79 46.00 -1.04
N LYS A 27 -0.41 46.16 -0.46
CA LYS A 27 -0.86 47.41 0.14
C LYS A 27 0.03 47.91 1.28
N ASP A 28 0.47 47.00 2.16
CA ASP A 28 1.26 47.32 3.35
C ASP A 28 2.74 46.94 3.18
N MET A 29 3.16 46.53 1.98
CA MET A 29 4.53 46.12 1.69
C MET A 29 5.47 47.34 1.53
N PRO A 30 6.65 47.35 2.18
CA PRO A 30 7.67 48.38 1.94
C PRO A 30 8.06 48.47 0.46
N SER A 31 8.39 49.68 0.00
CA SER A 31 8.67 49.92 -1.43
C SER A 31 9.89 49.13 -1.93
N GLU A 32 10.89 48.97 -1.08
CA GLU A 32 12.10 48.19 -1.34
C GLU A 32 11.77 46.68 -1.44
N ALA A 33 10.89 46.18 -0.57
CA ALA A 33 10.44 44.79 -0.59
C ALA A 33 9.55 44.47 -1.80
N LEU A 34 8.71 45.43 -2.23
CA LEU A 34 7.93 45.31 -3.46
C LEU A 34 8.84 45.23 -4.69
N LYS A 35 9.84 46.11 -4.76
CA LYS A 35 10.82 46.13 -5.83
C LYS A 35 11.63 44.83 -5.87
N LEU A 36 12.04 44.32 -4.70
CA LEU A 36 12.70 43.03 -4.58
C LEU A 36 11.79 41.89 -5.03
N TYR A 37 10.55 41.83 -4.57
CA TYR A 37 9.61 40.75 -4.92
C TYR A 37 9.35 40.65 -6.43
N ILE A 38 9.11 41.78 -7.11
CA ILE A 38 8.95 41.80 -8.57
C ILE A 38 10.22 41.31 -9.26
N TYR A 39 11.40 41.68 -8.74
CA TYR A 39 12.66 41.21 -9.27
C TYR A 39 12.88 39.72 -9.05
N LEU A 40 12.50 39.18 -7.90
CA LEU A 40 12.56 37.74 -7.62
C LEU A 40 11.69 36.94 -8.58
N ILE A 41 10.48 37.42 -8.92
CA ILE A 41 9.64 36.78 -9.95
C ILE A 41 10.35 36.79 -11.32
N TYR A 42 11.00 37.90 -11.68
CA TYR A 42 11.78 37.97 -12.91
C TYR A 42 12.92 36.94 -12.92
N LEU A 43 13.66 36.82 -11.82
CA LEU A 43 14.75 35.85 -11.69
C LEU A 43 14.23 34.41 -11.79
N GLU A 44 13.15 34.09 -11.08
CA GLU A 44 12.51 32.77 -11.12
C GLU A 44 12.00 32.42 -12.53
N THR A 45 11.27 33.33 -13.16
CA THR A 45 10.70 33.15 -14.51
C THR A 45 11.79 32.86 -15.55
N ASN A 46 12.96 33.48 -15.38
CA ASN A 46 14.09 33.32 -16.29
C ASN A 46 15.14 32.30 -15.79
N GLN A 47 14.89 31.63 -14.67
CA GLN A 47 15.80 30.66 -14.03
C GLN A 47 17.22 31.22 -13.81
N ILE A 48 17.28 32.48 -13.36
CA ILE A 48 18.52 33.20 -13.11
C ILE A 48 18.92 33.05 -11.65
N ASN A 49 20.05 32.39 -11.41
CA ASN A 49 20.65 32.29 -10.08
C ASN A 49 21.74 33.35 -9.93
N ILE A 50 21.55 34.27 -8.97
CA ILE A 50 22.49 35.36 -8.67
C ILE A 50 22.60 35.57 -7.16
N GLU A 51 23.76 36.06 -6.73
CA GLU A 51 24.03 36.34 -5.33
C GLU A 51 23.30 37.62 -4.85
N LEU A 52 22.99 37.68 -3.56
CA LEU A 52 22.31 38.81 -2.91
C LEU A 52 22.98 40.16 -3.19
N GLU A 53 24.31 40.18 -3.24
CA GLU A 53 25.11 41.37 -3.52
C GLU A 53 24.93 41.89 -4.95
N THR A 54 24.69 40.97 -5.88
CA THR A 54 24.41 41.28 -7.29
C THR A 54 22.99 41.81 -7.42
N ILE A 55 22.03 41.18 -6.75
CA ILE A 55 20.64 41.66 -6.68
C ILE A 55 20.60 43.12 -6.19
N ALA A 56 21.27 43.41 -5.06
CA ALA A 56 21.33 44.75 -4.47
C ALA A 56 21.79 45.84 -5.46
N LYS A 57 22.82 45.53 -6.25
CA LYS A 57 23.34 46.43 -7.28
C LYS A 57 22.37 46.57 -8.46
N GLU A 58 21.81 45.47 -8.95
CA GLU A 58 20.93 45.47 -10.13
C GLU A 58 19.61 46.21 -9.89
N ILE A 59 19.02 46.08 -8.70
CA ILE A 59 17.80 46.82 -8.34
C ILE A 59 18.06 48.14 -7.63
N ASN A 60 19.33 48.55 -7.48
CA ASN A 60 19.73 49.81 -6.84
C ASN A 60 19.10 50.00 -5.44
N ILE A 61 19.29 49.02 -4.56
CA ILE A 61 18.86 49.05 -3.15
C ILE A 61 20.10 48.74 -2.28
N SER A 62 20.22 49.36 -1.12
CA SER A 62 21.36 49.08 -0.24
C SER A 62 21.31 47.63 0.29
N LEU A 63 22.47 47.05 0.59
CA LEU A 63 22.54 45.67 1.10
C LEU A 63 21.81 45.51 2.44
N LYS A 64 21.73 46.58 3.24
CA LYS A 64 20.96 46.62 4.49
C LYS A 64 19.45 46.52 4.22
N GLU A 65 18.94 47.28 3.26
CA GLU A 65 17.52 47.29 2.87
C GLU A 65 17.13 46.01 2.12
N ILE A 66 18.03 45.43 1.32
CA ILE A 66 17.84 44.10 0.71
C ILE A 66 17.62 43.05 1.80
N LYS A 67 18.49 42.98 2.82
CA LYS A 67 18.34 42.02 3.92
C LYS A 67 17.04 42.22 4.67
N ALA A 68 16.71 43.46 5.05
CA ALA A 68 15.44 43.78 5.70
C ALA A 68 14.21 43.41 4.82
N SER A 69 14.34 43.55 3.50
CA SER A 69 13.29 43.16 2.56
C SER A 69 13.14 41.64 2.46
N PHE A 70 14.24 40.88 2.44
CA PHE A 70 14.21 39.42 2.52
C PHE A 70 13.57 38.96 3.84
N ASP A 71 13.97 39.55 4.97
CA ASP A 71 13.39 39.24 6.28
C ASP A 71 11.87 39.52 6.29
N TYR A 72 11.44 40.66 5.75
CA TYR A 72 10.03 41.00 5.62
C TYR A 72 9.26 40.00 4.75
N LEU A 73 9.79 39.66 3.56
CA LEU A 73 9.14 38.71 2.66
C LEU A 73 9.07 37.30 3.28
N GLN A 74 10.07 36.91 4.07
CA GLN A 74 10.09 35.64 4.79
C GLN A 74 9.09 35.64 5.96
N GLU A 75 9.01 36.72 6.74
CA GLU A 75 8.03 36.88 7.82
C GLU A 75 6.58 36.81 7.29
N LYS A 76 6.33 37.43 6.13
CA LYS A 76 5.03 37.35 5.44
C LYS A 76 4.79 36.01 4.74
N GLY A 77 5.77 35.10 4.75
CA GLY A 77 5.72 33.80 4.10
C GLY A 77 5.50 33.90 2.59
N ILE A 78 6.10 34.92 1.97
CA ILE A 78 6.13 35.14 0.52
C ILE A 78 7.34 34.43 -0.08
N ILE A 79 8.41 34.27 0.71
CA ILE A 79 9.59 33.47 0.38
C ILE A 79 9.95 32.53 1.53
N ILE A 80 10.61 31.42 1.21
CA ILE A 80 11.09 30.43 2.19
C ILE A 80 12.58 30.20 1.98
N MET A 81 13.38 30.31 3.05
CA MET A 81 14.80 29.98 3.02
C MET A 81 15.00 28.46 2.97
N MET A 82 15.88 28.00 2.07
CA MET A 82 16.30 26.62 1.87
C MET A 82 17.82 26.52 2.02
N GLU A 83 18.38 25.30 2.10
CA GLU A 83 19.83 25.10 2.21
C GLU A 83 20.64 25.71 1.06
N GLU A 84 20.07 25.74 -0.15
CA GLU A 84 20.72 26.25 -1.37
C GLU A 84 20.13 27.57 -1.91
N GLY A 85 19.30 28.29 -1.13
CA GLY A 85 18.76 29.58 -1.56
C GLY A 85 17.38 29.93 -0.99
N TYR A 86 16.54 30.56 -1.81
CA TYR A 86 15.18 30.94 -1.43
C TYR A 86 14.17 30.42 -2.45
N TYR A 87 13.07 29.88 -1.95
CA TYR A 87 11.92 29.46 -2.73
C TYR A 87 10.84 30.57 -2.71
N LEU A 88 10.33 30.95 -3.88
CA LEU A 88 9.21 31.88 -3.99
C LEU A 88 7.90 31.12 -3.78
N VAL A 89 7.06 31.58 -2.85
CA VAL A 89 5.80 30.90 -2.53
C VAL A 89 4.73 31.26 -3.55
N ASP A 90 4.02 30.26 -4.08
CA ASP A 90 2.81 30.48 -4.87
C ASP A 90 1.69 31.03 -3.95
N LEU A 91 1.47 32.35 -4.05
CA LEU A 91 0.49 33.05 -3.23
C LEU A 91 -0.95 32.65 -3.54
N GLN A 92 -1.24 32.19 -4.76
CA GLN A 92 -2.58 31.72 -5.12
C GLN A 92 -2.84 30.36 -4.47
N GLU A 93 -1.87 29.44 -4.52
CA GLU A 93 -1.96 28.16 -3.81
C GLU A 93 -2.04 28.35 -2.29
N LYS A 94 -1.23 29.26 -1.73
CA LYS A 94 -1.27 29.64 -0.32
C LYS A 94 -2.65 30.18 0.08
N GLU A 95 -3.23 31.08 -0.71
CA GLU A 95 -4.54 31.66 -0.43
C GLU A 95 -5.67 30.63 -0.53
N VAL A 96 -5.62 29.78 -1.54
CA VAL A 96 -6.52 28.64 -1.67
C VAL A 96 -6.42 27.80 -0.39
N MET A 97 -5.24 27.43 0.05
CA MET A 97 -5.02 26.69 1.31
C MET A 97 -5.54 27.46 2.55
N GLU A 98 -5.33 28.77 2.63
CA GLU A 98 -5.82 29.65 3.70
C GLU A 98 -7.36 29.82 3.70
N LEU A 99 -8.04 29.69 2.56
CA LEU A 99 -9.50 29.75 2.44
C LEU A 99 -10.18 28.39 2.64
N TYR A 100 -9.44 27.29 2.44
CA TYR A 100 -9.89 25.94 2.75
C TYR A 100 -9.59 25.53 4.22
N THR A 101 -8.64 26.18 4.89
CA THR A 101 -8.36 26.00 6.34
C THR A 101 -9.34 26.65 7.34
N PRO A 102 -10.14 27.72 7.08
CA PRO A 102 -11.00 28.36 8.08
C PRO A 102 -12.23 27.51 8.41
N LYS A 103 -12.62 26.57 7.54
CA LYS A 103 -13.59 25.52 7.86
C LYS A 103 -13.01 24.40 8.74
N VAL A 104 -11.72 24.48 9.06
CA VAL A 104 -10.99 23.56 9.96
C VAL A 104 -10.57 24.25 11.26
N THR A 105 -10.46 25.59 11.31
CA THR A 105 -10.10 26.33 12.53
C THR A 105 -11.24 26.51 13.53
N ALA A 106 -12.51 26.40 13.12
CA ALA A 106 -13.63 26.30 14.07
C ALA A 106 -13.54 25.05 14.98
N ASN A 107 -12.71 24.05 14.59
CA ASN A 107 -12.39 22.90 15.42
C ASN A 107 -11.07 23.06 16.21
N LYS A 108 -10.30 24.15 16.05
CA LYS A 108 -9.05 24.33 16.79
C LYS A 108 -9.30 24.73 18.27
N ASP A 109 -10.38 25.45 18.55
CA ASP A 109 -10.81 25.74 19.93
C ASP A 109 -11.42 24.49 20.63
N MET A 110 -11.97 23.55 19.86
CA MET A 110 -12.32 22.21 20.37
C MET A 110 -11.09 21.30 20.59
N LEU A 111 -9.95 21.61 19.97
CA LEU A 111 -8.69 20.89 20.18
C LEU A 111 -7.96 21.37 21.43
N GLU A 112 -8.08 22.65 21.82
CA GLU A 112 -7.48 23.16 23.08
C GLU A 112 -8.07 22.51 24.34
N SER A 113 -9.31 22.04 24.29
CA SER A 113 -9.94 21.31 25.40
C SER A 113 -9.48 19.84 25.52
N ASN A 114 -8.78 19.28 24.51
CA ASN A 114 -8.20 17.93 24.53
C ASN A 114 -6.66 17.90 24.69
N GLN A 115 -6.00 19.07 24.76
CA GLN A 115 -4.55 19.26 24.61
C GLN A 115 -3.64 18.90 25.80
N LYS A 116 -4.12 18.19 26.83
CA LYS A 116 -3.27 17.77 27.96
C LYS A 116 -2.90 16.28 28.00
N LYS A 117 -3.15 15.51 26.94
CA LYS A 117 -2.94 14.04 26.97
C LYS A 117 -1.98 13.41 25.96
N ASN A 118 -1.44 14.10 24.94
CA ASN A 118 -0.72 13.36 23.86
C ASN A 118 0.49 14.04 23.20
N ASN A 119 1.43 14.61 23.98
CA ASN A 119 2.75 15.05 23.46
C ASN A 119 3.50 13.93 22.68
N LYS A 120 3.19 12.65 22.94
CA LYS A 120 3.84 11.53 22.26
C LYS A 120 3.39 11.35 20.81
N ARG A 121 2.13 11.63 20.46
CA ARG A 121 1.62 11.48 19.07
C ARG A 121 2.15 12.58 18.16
N GLU A 122 2.22 13.80 18.66
CA GLU A 122 2.83 14.93 17.94
C GLU A 122 4.31 14.65 17.63
N LYS A 123 5.06 14.17 18.63
CA LYS A 123 6.45 13.73 18.42
C LYS A 123 6.54 12.69 17.30
N THR A 124 5.67 11.68 17.30
CA THR A 124 5.66 10.64 16.26
C THR A 124 5.34 11.18 14.87
N ILE A 125 4.44 12.15 14.74
CA ILE A 125 4.15 12.80 13.45
C ILE A 125 5.38 13.58 12.97
N ASN A 126 6.05 14.28 13.87
CA ASN A 126 7.30 14.99 13.55
C ASN A 126 8.44 14.02 13.19
N ASP A 127 8.51 12.86 13.85
CA ASP A 127 9.47 11.79 13.51
C ASP A 127 9.19 11.27 12.09
N ILE A 128 7.93 11.05 11.71
CA ILE A 128 7.53 10.64 10.36
C ILE A 128 7.94 11.70 9.32
N GLU A 129 7.66 12.97 9.60
CA GLU A 129 8.05 14.09 8.75
C GLU A 129 9.56 14.15 8.53
N SER A 130 10.34 14.06 9.61
CA SER A 130 11.80 14.13 9.53
C SER A 130 12.38 12.92 8.81
N MET A 131 11.86 11.72 9.05
CA MET A 131 12.42 10.48 8.48
C MET A 131 12.06 10.27 7.02
N TYR A 132 10.83 10.63 6.60
CA TYR A 132 10.29 10.25 5.29
C TYR A 132 10.00 11.43 4.37
N PHE A 133 9.97 12.66 4.89
CA PHE A 133 9.64 13.87 4.13
C PHE A 133 10.71 14.96 4.22
N ALA A 134 11.85 14.69 4.85
CA ALA A 134 12.96 15.64 5.02
C ALA A 134 12.51 17.00 5.61
N GLY A 135 11.51 16.99 6.51
CA GLY A 135 10.99 18.23 7.11
C GLY A 135 10.00 19.02 6.24
N ASN A 136 9.60 18.48 5.08
CA ASN A 136 8.72 19.16 4.12
C ASN A 136 7.47 18.33 3.84
N MET A 137 6.72 17.96 4.87
CA MET A 137 5.50 17.17 4.73
C MET A 137 4.30 18.06 4.34
N LYS A 138 3.51 17.67 3.34
CA LYS A 138 2.31 18.44 2.94
C LYS A 138 1.23 18.40 4.02
N ALA A 139 0.48 19.49 4.22
CA ALA A 139 -0.60 19.59 5.20
C ALA A 139 -1.64 18.45 5.15
N GLU A 140 -1.90 17.89 3.97
CA GLU A 140 -2.80 16.75 3.78
C GLU A 140 -2.34 15.50 4.53
N TRP A 141 -1.03 15.26 4.60
CA TRP A 141 -0.46 14.12 5.34
C TRP A 141 -0.74 14.22 6.83
N TYR A 142 -0.57 15.38 7.45
CA TYR A 142 -0.87 15.57 8.87
C TYR A 142 -2.33 15.23 9.18
N LYS A 143 -3.26 15.74 8.35
CA LYS A 143 -4.70 15.46 8.51
C LYS A 143 -4.98 13.95 8.40
N LYS A 144 -4.34 13.28 7.45
CA LYS A 144 -4.50 11.83 7.25
C LYS A 144 -3.91 11.02 8.39
N ILE A 145 -2.70 11.34 8.85
CA ILE A 145 -2.03 10.63 9.95
C ILE A 145 -2.82 10.79 11.25
N ILE A 146 -3.29 12.00 11.57
CA ILE A 146 -4.15 12.26 12.73
C ILE A 146 -5.44 11.43 12.62
N PHE A 147 -6.10 11.47 11.46
CA PHE A 147 -7.30 10.68 11.21
C PHE A 147 -7.05 9.17 11.37
N TRP A 148 -5.91 8.64 10.92
CA TRP A 148 -5.57 7.23 11.10
C TRP A 148 -5.33 6.87 12.56
N PHE A 149 -4.67 7.73 13.34
CA PHE A 149 -4.52 7.54 14.78
C PHE A 149 -5.86 7.52 15.51
N GLU A 150 -6.79 8.40 15.15
CA GLU A 150 -8.11 8.48 15.80
C GLU A 150 -9.02 7.33 15.39
N LYS A 151 -9.08 7.02 14.10
CA LYS A 151 -10.00 6.02 13.54
C LYS A 151 -9.61 4.59 13.90
N TYR A 152 -8.32 4.28 13.84
CA TYR A 152 -7.82 2.90 13.98
C TYR A 152 -7.08 2.67 15.31
N ASN A 153 -6.88 3.73 16.09
CA ASN A 153 -6.24 3.68 17.40
C ASN A 153 -4.83 3.06 17.41
N PHE A 154 -4.08 3.17 16.32
CA PHE A 154 -2.70 2.67 16.25
C PHE A 154 -1.83 3.23 17.38
N SER A 155 -0.91 2.40 17.87
CA SER A 155 0.20 2.84 18.70
C SER A 155 1.16 3.69 17.86
N ASN A 156 1.96 4.52 18.54
CA ASN A 156 2.93 5.39 17.89
C ASN A 156 3.95 4.57 17.07
N GLU A 157 4.41 3.46 17.66
CA GLU A 157 5.37 2.55 17.07
C GLU A 157 4.77 1.79 15.87
N ALA A 158 3.49 1.43 15.94
CA ALA A 158 2.78 0.80 14.82
C ALA A 158 2.68 1.75 13.62
N MET A 159 2.34 3.02 13.86
CA MET A 159 2.27 4.02 12.78
C MET A 159 3.63 4.23 12.12
N LEU A 160 4.70 4.39 12.92
CA LEU A 160 6.07 4.48 12.40
C LEU A 160 6.44 3.24 11.59
N GLY A 161 6.10 2.04 12.07
CA GLY A 161 6.34 0.80 11.35
C GLY A 161 5.61 0.71 10.01
N ILE A 162 4.35 1.19 9.94
CA ILE A 162 3.59 1.24 8.67
C ILE A 162 4.28 2.18 7.67
N PHE A 163 4.73 3.35 8.13
CA PHE A 163 5.49 4.27 7.27
C PHE A 163 6.84 3.67 6.85
N SER A 164 7.58 3.06 7.77
CA SER A 164 8.82 2.35 7.43
C SER A 164 8.62 1.29 6.36
N HIS A 165 7.48 0.58 6.36
CA HIS A 165 7.15 -0.41 5.34
C HIS A 165 6.76 0.24 4.01
N CYS A 166 6.04 1.37 4.02
CA CYS A 166 5.61 2.05 2.80
C CYS A 166 6.75 2.78 2.09
N PHE A 167 7.68 3.35 2.85
CA PHE A 167 8.69 4.30 2.39
C PHE A 167 10.10 3.71 2.32
N SER A 168 10.24 2.37 2.27
CA SER A 168 11.55 1.71 2.25
C SER A 168 12.40 1.99 1.00
N GLU A 169 11.78 2.45 -0.09
CA GLU A 169 12.47 2.73 -1.36
C GLU A 169 12.29 4.20 -1.82
N GLU A 170 11.09 4.75 -1.68
CA GLU A 170 10.75 6.13 -2.12
C GLU A 170 9.47 6.65 -1.44
N VAL A 171 9.22 7.95 -1.58
CA VAL A 171 7.99 8.58 -1.10
C VAL A 171 6.76 8.11 -1.88
N LYS A 172 5.88 7.36 -1.22
CA LYS A 172 4.65 6.85 -1.84
C LYS A 172 3.49 7.85 -1.71
N PRO A 173 2.56 7.90 -2.69
CA PRO A 173 1.37 8.74 -2.60
C PRO A 173 0.48 8.41 -1.39
N ILE A 174 -0.24 9.40 -0.86
CA ILE A 174 -1.17 9.24 0.27
C ILE A 174 -2.14 8.09 0.05
N ALA A 175 -2.69 7.97 -1.17
CA ALA A 175 -3.65 6.92 -1.51
C ALA A 175 -3.07 5.51 -1.29
N TYR A 176 -1.79 5.29 -1.62
CA TYR A 176 -1.12 4.02 -1.39
C TYR A 176 -1.01 3.72 0.11
N VAL A 177 -0.49 4.68 0.89
CA VAL A 177 -0.35 4.50 2.34
C VAL A 177 -1.72 4.29 3.00
N GLU A 178 -2.76 4.98 2.52
CA GLU A 178 -4.12 4.77 3.00
C GLU A 178 -4.63 3.33 2.75
N THR A 179 -4.27 2.71 1.62
CA THR A 179 -4.62 1.29 1.39
C THR A 179 -3.88 0.35 2.34
N VAL A 180 -2.60 0.62 2.62
CA VAL A 180 -1.81 -0.18 3.57
C VAL A 180 -2.37 -0.01 4.98
N VAL A 181 -2.64 1.22 5.41
CA VAL A 181 -3.24 1.54 6.70
C VAL A 181 -4.59 0.84 6.89
N LYS A 182 -5.49 0.92 5.89
CA LYS A 182 -6.77 0.20 5.91
C LYS A 182 -6.56 -1.30 6.02
N SER A 183 -5.70 -1.88 5.18
CA SER A 183 -5.39 -3.30 5.24
C SER A 183 -4.83 -3.74 6.60
N MET A 184 -3.99 -2.93 7.25
CA MET A 184 -3.44 -3.25 8.57
C MET A 184 -4.53 -3.17 9.64
N ALA A 185 -5.37 -2.14 9.59
CA ALA A 185 -6.51 -2.02 10.50
C ALA A 185 -7.53 -3.16 10.34
N ASP A 186 -7.86 -3.53 9.10
CA ASP A 186 -8.78 -4.65 8.80
C ASP A 186 -8.24 -5.99 9.32
N LYS A 187 -6.91 -6.12 9.43
CA LYS A 187 -6.21 -7.27 10.03
C LYS A 187 -6.02 -7.15 11.56
N GLY A 188 -6.63 -6.15 12.19
CA GLY A 188 -6.60 -5.95 13.64
C GLY A 188 -5.26 -5.44 14.18
N VAL A 189 -4.43 -4.81 13.34
CA VAL A 189 -3.17 -4.22 13.82
C VAL A 189 -3.47 -2.97 14.64
N ILE A 190 -2.97 -2.95 15.88
CA ILE A 190 -3.00 -1.76 16.74
C ILE A 190 -1.58 -1.44 17.22
N THR A 191 -0.80 -2.47 17.59
CA THR A 191 0.55 -2.31 18.14
C THR A 191 1.63 -2.71 17.13
N ILE A 192 2.88 -2.31 17.41
CA ILE A 192 4.06 -2.77 16.64
C ILE A 192 4.22 -4.30 16.68
N GLY A 193 3.80 -4.95 17.77
CA GLY A 193 3.80 -6.40 17.89
C GLY A 193 2.81 -7.04 16.91
N ASP A 194 1.62 -6.47 16.75
CA ASP A 194 0.62 -6.94 15.79
C ASP A 194 1.11 -6.72 14.35
N LEU A 195 1.70 -5.56 14.06
CA LEU A 195 2.29 -5.27 12.76
C LEU A 195 3.41 -6.27 12.42
N SER A 196 4.31 -6.54 13.37
CA SER A 196 5.41 -7.49 13.17
C SER A 196 4.88 -8.90 12.88
N LYS A 197 3.85 -9.35 13.62
CA LYS A 197 3.17 -10.62 13.33
C LYS A 197 2.57 -10.64 11.93
N GLN A 198 1.94 -9.55 11.49
CA GLN A 198 1.37 -9.46 10.14
C GLN A 198 2.43 -9.51 9.05
N ILE A 199 3.57 -8.84 9.23
CA ILE A 199 4.70 -8.90 8.29
C ILE A 199 5.25 -10.32 8.21
N VAL A 200 5.50 -10.98 9.35
CA VAL A 200 5.97 -12.37 9.40
C VAL A 200 4.98 -13.33 8.73
N ASN A 201 3.68 -13.16 8.99
CA ASN A 201 2.63 -13.97 8.36
C ASN A 201 2.60 -13.75 6.85
N TYR A 202 2.72 -12.50 6.39
CA TYR A 202 2.78 -12.18 4.97
C TYR A 202 3.98 -12.84 4.28
N ASP A 203 5.17 -12.78 4.90
CA ASP A 203 6.36 -13.46 4.39
C ASP A 203 6.20 -14.99 4.35
N LYS A 204 5.60 -15.57 5.40
CA LYS A 204 5.27 -17.00 5.47
C LYS A 204 4.35 -17.38 4.31
N LYS A 205 3.28 -16.62 4.09
CA LYS A 205 2.33 -16.80 2.97
C LYS A 205 3.06 -16.75 1.63
N LEU A 206 3.86 -15.71 1.37
CA LEU A 206 4.56 -15.55 0.10
C LEU A 206 5.54 -16.69 -0.19
N LYS A 207 6.28 -17.16 0.83
CA LYS A 207 7.20 -18.29 0.70
C LYS A 207 6.47 -19.57 0.27
N ILE A 208 5.32 -19.86 0.90
CA ILE A 208 4.52 -21.04 0.58
C ILE A 208 3.84 -20.89 -0.79
N ILE A 209 3.30 -19.72 -1.14
CA ILE A 209 2.74 -19.48 -2.48
C ILE A 209 3.80 -19.71 -3.56
N LYS A 210 5.02 -19.19 -3.36
CA LYS A 210 6.13 -19.40 -4.29
C LYS A 210 6.47 -20.89 -4.41
N PHE A 211 6.50 -21.60 -3.29
CA PHE A 211 6.72 -23.05 -3.25
C PHE A 211 5.63 -23.82 -4.02
N VAL A 212 4.36 -23.60 -3.71
CA VAL A 212 3.21 -24.25 -4.39
C VAL A 212 3.25 -23.97 -5.90
N LYS A 213 3.57 -22.73 -6.30
CA LYS A 213 3.70 -22.35 -7.71
C LYS A 213 4.80 -23.16 -8.42
N THR A 214 5.96 -23.33 -7.76
CA THR A 214 7.09 -24.09 -8.31
C THR A 214 6.77 -25.58 -8.41
N GLU A 215 6.23 -26.19 -7.37
CA GLU A 215 5.94 -27.64 -7.36
C GLU A 215 4.81 -28.01 -8.34
N LEU A 216 3.81 -27.15 -8.51
CA LEU A 216 2.73 -27.36 -9.50
C LEU A 216 3.12 -26.90 -10.93
N ASN A 217 4.37 -26.46 -11.14
CA ASN A 217 4.87 -25.93 -12.40
C ASN A 217 3.97 -24.87 -13.05
N LEU A 218 3.41 -23.97 -12.23
CA LEU A 218 2.50 -22.93 -12.69
C LEU A 218 3.28 -21.72 -13.18
N HIS A 219 3.11 -21.36 -14.45
CA HIS A 219 3.75 -20.17 -15.01
C HIS A 219 3.03 -18.86 -14.61
N LYS A 220 1.70 -18.91 -14.46
CA LYS A 220 0.87 -17.76 -14.04
C LYS A 220 0.91 -17.56 -12.52
N ALA A 221 0.67 -16.34 -12.06
CA ALA A 221 0.45 -16.07 -10.64
C ALA A 221 -0.84 -16.75 -10.15
N LEU A 222 -0.90 -17.09 -8.86
CA LEU A 222 -2.12 -17.61 -8.25
C LEU A 222 -3.19 -16.51 -8.27
N THR A 223 -4.43 -16.92 -8.52
CA THR A 223 -5.59 -16.02 -8.40
C THR A 223 -5.91 -15.76 -6.93
N LYS A 224 -6.60 -14.64 -6.61
CA LYS A 224 -7.01 -14.34 -5.22
C LYS A 224 -7.75 -15.51 -4.53
N PRO A 225 -8.67 -16.25 -5.19
CA PRO A 225 -9.28 -17.45 -4.59
C PRO A 225 -8.26 -18.56 -4.26
N GLN A 226 -7.27 -18.79 -5.12
CA GLN A 226 -6.22 -19.78 -4.87
C GLN A 226 -5.29 -19.36 -3.73
N GLU A 227 -4.98 -18.06 -3.62
CA GLU A 227 -4.23 -17.55 -2.47
C GLU A 227 -4.99 -17.74 -1.16
N ARG A 228 -6.32 -17.54 -1.14
CA ARG A 228 -7.15 -17.78 0.06
C ARG A 228 -7.12 -19.24 0.49
N ILE A 229 -7.08 -20.18 -0.46
CA ILE A 229 -6.93 -21.61 -0.16
C ILE A 229 -5.60 -21.86 0.53
N VAL A 230 -4.51 -21.28 0.02
CA VAL A 230 -3.18 -21.41 0.63
C VAL A 230 -3.12 -20.72 2.00
N GLU A 231 -3.77 -19.56 2.17
CA GLU A 231 -3.90 -18.88 3.48
C GLU A 231 -4.59 -19.79 4.50
N LYS A 232 -5.71 -20.41 4.12
CA LYS A 232 -6.42 -21.38 4.98
C LYS A 232 -5.50 -22.51 5.44
N TRP A 233 -4.70 -23.09 4.54
CA TRP A 233 -3.78 -24.17 4.92
C TRP A 233 -2.72 -23.73 5.94
N ILE A 234 -2.19 -22.51 5.81
CA ILE A 234 -1.09 -22.01 6.63
C ILE A 234 -1.57 -21.48 7.99
N PHE A 235 -2.71 -20.80 8.02
CA PHE A 235 -3.18 -20.05 9.18
C PHE A 235 -4.32 -20.72 9.93
N ASP A 236 -5.25 -21.37 9.21
CA ASP A 236 -6.39 -22.03 9.86
C ASP A 236 -6.02 -23.47 10.26
N TYR A 237 -5.29 -24.17 9.39
CA TYR A 237 -4.89 -25.56 9.62
C TYR A 237 -3.47 -25.71 10.18
N GLU A 238 -2.71 -24.61 10.25
CA GLU A 238 -1.33 -24.55 10.74
C GLU A 238 -0.34 -25.48 10.01
N TYR A 239 -0.63 -25.87 8.76
CA TYR A 239 0.28 -26.70 7.98
C TYR A 239 1.50 -25.91 7.49
N ASP A 240 2.63 -26.59 7.47
CA ASP A 240 3.89 -26.07 6.96
C ASP A 240 4.17 -26.59 5.54
N LYS A 241 5.39 -26.33 5.06
CA LYS A 241 5.82 -26.69 3.70
C LYS A 241 5.76 -28.20 3.44
N GLU A 242 6.03 -29.02 4.44
CA GLU A 242 6.20 -30.46 4.31
C GLU A 242 4.87 -31.17 4.09
N GLN A 243 3.83 -30.83 4.87
CA GLN A 243 2.50 -31.42 4.66
C GLN A 243 1.89 -30.96 3.33
N ILE A 244 2.08 -29.68 2.96
CA ILE A 244 1.62 -29.17 1.66
C ILE A 244 2.33 -29.91 0.51
N LYS A 245 3.62 -30.20 0.65
CA LYS A 245 4.38 -30.97 -0.34
C LYS A 245 3.79 -32.36 -0.53
N LEU A 246 3.49 -33.08 0.56
CA LEU A 246 2.90 -34.41 0.49
C LEU A 246 1.59 -34.42 -0.30
N VAL A 247 0.74 -33.41 -0.11
CA VAL A 247 -0.49 -33.30 -0.90
C VAL A 247 -0.19 -33.05 -2.37
N ILE A 248 0.73 -32.15 -2.68
CA ILE A 248 1.10 -31.89 -4.08
C ILE A 248 1.59 -33.17 -4.74
N ASP A 249 2.57 -33.87 -4.15
CA ASP A 249 3.14 -35.12 -4.66
C ASP A 249 2.07 -36.19 -4.91
N LYS A 250 1.08 -36.30 -4.02
CA LYS A 250 -0.05 -37.22 -4.17
C LYS A 250 -0.96 -36.86 -5.35
N THR A 251 -1.14 -35.57 -5.61
CA THR A 251 -2.03 -35.08 -6.66
C THR A 251 -1.43 -35.12 -8.06
N VAL A 252 -0.09 -35.17 -8.21
CA VAL A 252 0.59 -35.20 -9.52
C VAL A 252 0.09 -36.34 -10.42
N ASN A 253 -0.31 -37.48 -9.85
CA ASN A 253 -0.79 -38.65 -10.59
C ASN A 253 -2.30 -38.62 -10.91
N ALA A 254 -3.05 -37.60 -10.49
CA ALA A 254 -4.50 -37.52 -10.71
C ALA A 254 -4.83 -36.72 -11.99
N GLN A 255 -5.69 -37.28 -12.86
CA GLN A 255 -6.02 -36.71 -14.18
C GLN A 255 -6.74 -35.34 -14.15
N ASN A 256 -7.07 -34.76 -12.98
CA ASN A 256 -7.73 -33.46 -12.83
C ASN A 256 -7.33 -32.76 -11.50
N ALA A 257 -6.04 -32.76 -11.16
CA ALA A 257 -5.52 -32.15 -9.93
C ALA A 257 -5.50 -30.61 -9.97
N GLY A 258 -6.67 -29.97 -9.86
CA GLY A 258 -6.78 -28.53 -9.60
C GLY A 258 -6.64 -28.18 -8.11
N PHE A 259 -6.57 -26.87 -7.80
CA PHE A 259 -6.54 -26.37 -6.41
C PHE A 259 -7.65 -26.93 -5.52
N ASN A 260 -8.86 -27.12 -6.06
CA ASN A 260 -9.99 -27.69 -5.32
C ASN A 260 -9.75 -29.16 -4.91
N TYR A 261 -8.95 -29.90 -5.67
CA TYR A 261 -8.62 -31.28 -5.34
C TYR A 261 -7.55 -31.34 -4.23
N LEU A 262 -6.51 -30.51 -4.34
CA LEU A 262 -5.50 -30.32 -3.27
C LEU A 262 -6.18 -29.91 -1.96
N ASP A 263 -7.10 -28.95 -2.03
CA ASP A 263 -7.81 -28.42 -0.86
C ASP A 263 -8.68 -29.47 -0.17
N LYS A 264 -9.32 -30.37 -0.92
CA LYS A 264 -10.09 -31.48 -0.37
C LYS A 264 -9.22 -32.44 0.45
N ILE A 265 -8.04 -32.79 -0.06
CA ILE A 265 -7.12 -33.72 0.63
C ILE A 265 -6.62 -33.08 1.93
N ILE A 266 -6.14 -31.83 1.88
CA ILE A 266 -5.65 -31.12 3.07
C ILE A 266 -6.77 -30.95 4.08
N THR A 267 -7.99 -30.61 3.63
CA THR A 267 -9.14 -30.45 4.51
C THR A 267 -9.55 -31.77 5.16
N GLU A 268 -9.46 -32.91 4.46
CA GLU A 268 -9.69 -34.24 5.04
C GLU A 268 -8.67 -34.54 6.14
N TRP A 269 -7.37 -34.29 5.91
CA TRP A 269 -6.33 -34.48 6.93
C TRP A 269 -6.56 -33.63 8.17
N HIS A 270 -6.94 -32.37 7.97
CA HIS A 270 -7.28 -31.48 9.07
C HIS A 270 -8.50 -31.97 9.87
N GLN A 271 -9.55 -32.44 9.18
CA GLN A 271 -10.74 -33.02 9.83
C GLN A 271 -10.43 -34.29 10.64
N GLN A 272 -9.43 -35.06 10.22
CA GLN A 272 -8.93 -36.22 10.96
C GLN A 272 -7.93 -35.84 12.08
N GLY A 273 -7.60 -34.55 12.23
CA GLY A 273 -6.69 -34.05 13.26
C GLY A 273 -5.21 -34.35 13.01
N LEU A 274 -4.84 -34.72 11.78
CA LEU A 274 -3.47 -35.09 11.42
C LEU A 274 -2.63 -33.82 11.25
N LYS A 275 -1.63 -33.60 12.11
CA LYS A 275 -0.78 -32.40 12.05
C LYS A 275 0.65 -32.71 11.61
N THR A 276 1.18 -33.88 11.98
CA THR A 276 2.56 -34.24 11.66
C THR A 276 2.66 -35.02 10.35
N VAL A 277 3.80 -34.89 9.67
CA VAL A 277 4.14 -35.67 8.47
C VAL A 277 4.03 -37.17 8.74
N GLU A 278 4.45 -37.61 9.94
CA GLU A 278 4.43 -39.01 10.37
C GLU A 278 3.00 -39.55 10.55
N GLU A 279 2.12 -38.79 11.22
CA GLU A 279 0.70 -39.12 11.36
C GLU A 279 0.01 -39.23 10.01
N ILE A 280 0.32 -38.30 9.10
CA ILE A 280 -0.23 -38.30 7.74
C ILE A 280 0.22 -39.57 7.01
N LEU A 281 1.52 -39.88 6.98
CA LEU A 281 2.03 -41.06 6.29
C LEU A 281 1.46 -42.38 6.85
N GLN A 282 1.29 -42.46 8.16
CA GLN A 282 0.68 -43.61 8.83
C GLN A 282 -0.80 -43.75 8.45
N TYR A 283 -1.57 -42.66 8.51
CA TYR A 283 -2.96 -42.63 8.06
C TYR A 283 -3.09 -43.04 6.58
N GLU A 284 -2.18 -42.56 5.73
CA GLU A 284 -2.18 -42.92 4.30
C GLU A 284 -1.93 -44.39 4.07
N LYS A 285 -0.97 -44.98 4.80
CA LYS A 285 -0.67 -46.41 4.72
C LYS A 285 -1.88 -47.25 5.12
N GLU A 286 -2.51 -46.92 6.25
CA GLU A 286 -3.71 -47.61 6.72
C GLU A 286 -4.90 -47.44 5.77
N ASN A 287 -5.08 -46.26 5.19
CA ASN A 287 -6.18 -46.01 4.26
C ASN A 287 -5.97 -46.76 2.94
N LYS A 288 -4.73 -46.87 2.46
CA LYS A 288 -4.37 -47.68 1.28
C LYS A 288 -4.63 -49.17 1.54
N GLU A 289 -4.23 -49.69 2.70
CA GLU A 289 -4.50 -51.07 3.12
C GLU A 289 -6.01 -51.36 3.20
N LYS A 290 -6.79 -50.47 3.82
CA LYS A 290 -8.26 -50.57 3.89
C LYS A 290 -8.95 -50.53 2.51
N ILE A 291 -8.44 -49.73 1.57
CA ILE A 291 -8.96 -49.68 0.19
C ILE A 291 -8.63 -50.97 -0.56
N GLU A 292 -7.43 -51.52 -0.39
CA GLU A 292 -7.02 -52.79 -0.98
C GLU A 292 -7.82 -53.97 -0.42
N GLU A 293 -8.10 -53.99 0.88
CA GLU A 293 -8.97 -54.98 1.52
C GLU A 293 -10.42 -54.90 1.00
N LYS A 294 -11.00 -53.69 0.92
CA LYS A 294 -12.35 -53.49 0.34
C LYS A 294 -12.42 -53.88 -1.14
N LYS A 295 -11.34 -53.74 -1.91
CA LYS A 295 -11.26 -54.21 -3.31
C LYS A 295 -11.19 -55.74 -3.38
N LYS A 296 -10.46 -56.38 -2.46
CA LYS A 296 -10.40 -57.86 -2.35
C LYS A 296 -11.75 -58.44 -1.93
N GLU A 297 -12.49 -57.81 -1.01
CA GLU A 297 -13.85 -58.22 -0.61
C GLU A 297 -14.91 -58.02 -1.71
N LYS A 298 -14.81 -56.95 -2.50
CA LYS A 298 -15.69 -56.76 -3.67
C LYS A 298 -15.40 -57.77 -4.80
N ASN A 299 -14.14 -58.18 -4.97
CA ASN A 299 -13.78 -59.22 -5.94
C ASN A 299 -14.12 -60.64 -5.45
N SER A 300 -14.09 -60.92 -4.14
CA SER A 300 -14.52 -62.20 -3.59
C SER A 300 -16.05 -62.39 -3.64
N LYS A 301 -16.83 -61.31 -3.47
CA LYS A 301 -18.30 -61.32 -3.69
C LYS A 301 -18.73 -61.43 -5.16
N LYS A 302 -17.87 -61.07 -6.11
CA LYS A 302 -18.10 -61.32 -7.55
C LYS A 302 -17.74 -62.75 -7.97
N SER A 303 -16.92 -63.46 -7.19
CA SER A 303 -16.52 -64.85 -7.43
C SER A 303 -17.54 -65.88 -6.89
N THR A 304 -18.46 -65.47 -6.00
CA THR A 304 -19.45 -66.36 -5.37
C THR A 304 -20.83 -66.41 -6.06
N ASN A 305 -21.02 -65.70 -7.18
CA ASN A 305 -22.27 -65.72 -7.96
C ASN A 305 -22.12 -66.38 -9.34
N ASN A 306 -21.27 -67.41 -9.46
CA ASN A 306 -21.24 -68.29 -10.64
C ASN A 306 -21.54 -69.73 -10.26
N THR A 307 -22.80 -70.02 -9.90
CA THR A 307 -23.41 -71.34 -10.17
C THR A 307 -24.92 -71.19 -10.37
N SER A 308 -25.31 -71.18 -11.64
CA SER A 308 -26.55 -71.74 -12.22
C SER A 308 -27.90 -71.12 -11.85
N SER A 309 -28.49 -70.37 -12.79
CA SER A 309 -29.47 -70.96 -13.73
C SER A 309 -29.98 -69.94 -14.75
N ASN A 310 -30.14 -70.42 -15.97
CA ASN A 310 -30.59 -69.76 -17.20
C ASN A 310 -31.81 -68.85 -17.02
N ASN A 311 -31.76 -67.66 -17.64
CA ASN A 311 -32.81 -67.25 -18.56
C ASN A 311 -32.30 -66.22 -19.57
N ILE A 312 -32.61 -66.53 -20.82
CA ILE A 312 -32.21 -65.86 -22.06
C ILE A 312 -33.17 -64.68 -22.32
N GLU A 313 -32.64 -63.65 -23.01
CA GLU A 313 -33.34 -62.59 -23.74
C GLU A 313 -34.07 -61.49 -22.94
N ASN A 314 -33.39 -60.36 -22.73
CA ASN A 314 -33.60 -59.20 -23.62
C ASN A 314 -32.61 -58.07 -23.33
N ARG A 315 -31.83 -57.69 -24.34
CA ARG A 315 -31.13 -56.41 -24.39
C ARG A 315 -32.11 -55.37 -24.89
N GLU A 316 -32.48 -54.40 -24.05
CA GLU A 316 -32.89 -53.08 -24.55
C GLU A 316 -32.20 -51.95 -23.78
N GLN A 317 -31.42 -51.20 -24.56
CA GLN A 317 -30.92 -49.82 -24.46
C GLN A 317 -30.82 -49.13 -23.09
N ARG A 318 -29.62 -48.57 -22.85
CA ARG A 318 -29.38 -47.51 -21.86
C ARG A 318 -30.35 -46.35 -22.11
N LYS A 319 -31.23 -46.07 -21.15
CA LYS A 319 -31.82 -44.73 -21.01
C LYS A 319 -30.88 -43.90 -20.14
N TYR A 320 -30.26 -42.90 -20.75
CA TYR A 320 -29.78 -41.72 -20.03
C TYR A 320 -31.00 -40.86 -19.75
N GLU A 321 -31.30 -40.60 -18.47
CA GLU A 321 -32.13 -39.46 -18.09
C GLU A 321 -31.44 -38.70 -16.95
N ASP A 322 -31.06 -37.48 -17.32
CA ASP A 322 -30.88 -36.26 -16.54
C ASP A 322 -29.84 -36.19 -15.43
N PHE A 323 -28.63 -35.86 -15.91
CA PHE A 323 -27.86 -34.71 -15.49
C PHE A 323 -28.74 -33.57 -14.91
N GLN A 324 -28.92 -33.51 -13.60
CA GLN A 324 -29.33 -32.28 -12.93
C GLN A 324 -28.08 -31.56 -12.44
N VAL A 325 -27.67 -30.62 -13.28
CA VAL A 325 -26.90 -29.43 -12.93
C VAL A 325 -27.62 -28.75 -11.78
N PHE A 326 -26.99 -28.72 -10.61
CA PHE A 326 -27.23 -27.61 -9.69
C PHE A 326 -26.06 -26.66 -9.83
N ASP A 327 -26.31 -25.67 -10.68
CA ASP A 327 -25.76 -24.34 -10.57
C ASP A 327 -25.83 -23.88 -9.12
N LEU A 328 -24.79 -23.17 -8.68
CA LEU A 328 -24.96 -21.84 -8.11
C LEU A 328 -23.58 -21.16 -8.04
N PHE A 329 -23.42 -20.24 -8.99
CA PHE A 329 -22.85 -18.89 -8.90
C PHE A 329 -21.92 -18.55 -7.74
#